data_AF-A0A937PQH6-F1
#
_entry.id   AF-A0A937PQH6-F1
#
_cell.length_a   1.000
_cell.length_b   1.000
_cell.length_c   1.000
_cell.angle_alpha   90.00
_cell.angle_beta   90.00
_cell.angle_gamma   90.00
#
_symmetry.space_group_name_H-M   'P 1'
#
loop_
_entity.id
_entity.type
_entity.pdbx_description
1 polymer ?
#
loop_
_entity_poly.entity_id
_entity_poly.type
_entity_poly.pdbx_seq_one_letter_code
_entity_poly.pdbx_strand_id
1 'polypeptide(L)'
;MNERLEQSDFEALSAWLDGELSDAAAAEVECRIQQDPVWRGAADELRSLHEALDGYTVPAPASGLARRVLAGIPARDLTESEIEDLSAYLDGELPAERAEAIDRGFQADPAWRETRREFEEVDRLLDCYTVPPTSAELTGRIKSAVQKHARRRQALRSV
;
A
#
# COMPACT_ATOMS: atom_id res chain seq x y z
N MET A 1 33.25 3.91 4.45
CA MET A 1 32.35 2.87 3.90
C MET A 1 30.93 3.38 4.11
N ASN A 2 30.12 3.50 3.07
CA ASN A 2 28.70 3.84 3.22
C ASN A 2 27.96 2.55 3.57
N GLU A 3 27.93 2.21 4.87
CA GLU A 3 27.06 1.15 5.34
C GLU A 3 25.61 1.61 5.17
N ARG A 4 24.82 0.77 4.52
CA ARG A 4 23.46 1.06 4.11
C ARG A 4 22.58 0.05 4.82
N LEU A 5 21.52 0.51 5.48
CA LEU A 5 20.57 -0.37 6.15
C LEU A 5 19.90 -1.31 5.15
N GLU A 6 19.77 -2.58 5.53
CA GLU A 6 18.98 -3.55 4.80
C GLU A 6 17.50 -3.45 5.20
N GLN A 7 16.63 -4.13 4.46
CA GLN A 7 15.18 -4.09 4.69
C GLN A 7 14.80 -4.55 6.10
N SER A 8 15.44 -5.60 6.61
CA SER A 8 15.20 -6.12 7.96
C SER A 8 15.54 -5.10 9.05
N ASP A 9 16.48 -4.20 8.79
CA ASP A 9 16.84 -3.14 9.73
C ASP A 9 15.75 -2.08 9.80
N PHE A 10 15.11 -1.75 8.66
CA PHE A 10 13.95 -0.86 8.62
C PHE A 10 12.72 -1.47 9.28
N GLU A 11 12.49 -2.77 9.08
CA GLU A 11 11.39 -3.49 9.75
C GLU A 11 11.58 -3.49 11.27
N ALA A 12 12.81 -3.72 11.75
CA ALA A 12 13.14 -3.62 13.17
C ALA A 12 12.97 -2.20 13.73
N LEU A 13 13.39 -1.16 12.99
CA LEU A 13 13.20 0.23 13.39
C LEU A 13 11.71 0.64 13.45
N SER A 14 10.90 0.18 12.49
CA SER A 14 9.45 0.42 12.49
C SER A 14 8.79 -0.23 13.70
N ALA A 15 9.04 -1.54 13.90
CA ALA A 15 8.48 -2.28 15.02
C ALA A 15 8.92 -1.70 16.38
N TRP A 16 10.15 -1.16 16.47
CA TRP A 16 10.62 -0.45 17.65
C TRP A 16 9.82 0.85 17.91
N LEU A 17 9.57 1.66 16.88
CA LEU A 17 8.78 2.89 17.00
C LEU A 17 7.33 2.62 17.39
N ASP A 18 6.73 1.56 16.85
CA ASP A 18 5.35 1.18 17.14
C ASP A 18 5.20 0.46 18.51
N GLY A 19 6.32 0.15 19.18
CA GLY A 19 6.33 -0.55 20.47
C GLY A 19 5.97 -2.04 20.36
N GLU A 20 6.14 -2.64 19.19
CA GLU A 20 5.77 -4.04 18.90
C GLU A 20 6.89 -5.04 19.23
N LEU A 21 8.10 -4.56 19.50
CA LEU A 21 9.22 -5.41 19.87
C LEU A 21 9.15 -5.86 21.33
N SER A 22 9.69 -7.05 21.62
CA SER A 22 9.98 -7.47 23.00
C SER A 22 11.09 -6.61 23.61
N ASP A 23 11.12 -6.48 24.94
CA ASP A 23 12.12 -5.67 25.66
C ASP A 23 13.56 -5.96 25.23
N ALA A 24 13.90 -7.22 25.01
CA ALA A 24 15.24 -7.63 24.59
C ALA A 24 15.57 -7.15 23.15
N ALA A 25 14.62 -7.26 22.23
CA ALA A 25 14.79 -6.82 20.84
C ALA A 25 14.81 -5.28 20.74
N ALA A 26 13.97 -4.61 21.54
CA ALA A 26 13.97 -3.15 21.64
C ALA A 26 15.33 -2.63 22.15
N ALA A 27 15.88 -3.23 23.21
CA ALA A 27 17.18 -2.87 23.74
C ALA A 27 18.33 -3.09 22.73
N GLU A 28 18.23 -4.11 21.87
CA GLU A 28 19.20 -4.32 20.79
C GLU A 28 19.12 -3.20 19.74
N VAL A 29 17.91 -2.84 19.32
CA VAL A 29 17.70 -1.73 18.37
C VAL A 29 18.19 -0.41 18.96
N GLU A 30 17.90 -0.12 20.23
CA GLU A 30 18.40 1.07 20.93
C GLU A 30 19.93 1.11 20.99
N CYS A 31 20.57 -0.02 21.28
CA CYS A 31 22.02 -0.13 21.28
C CYS A 31 22.60 0.21 19.89
N ARG A 32 21.99 -0.30 18.81
CA ARG A 32 22.40 0.04 17.43
C ARG A 32 22.19 1.52 17.10
N ILE A 33 21.05 2.11 17.47
CA ILE A 33 20.79 3.55 17.31
C ILE A 33 21.82 4.41 18.05
N GLN A 34 22.27 3.96 19.22
CA GLN A 34 23.28 4.67 20.00
C GLN A 34 24.69 4.53 19.41
N GLN A 35 25.02 3.39 18.82
CA GLN A 35 26.39 3.09 18.37
C GLN A 35 26.64 3.41 16.89
N ASP A 36 25.61 3.29 16.04
CA ASP A 36 25.71 3.45 14.59
C ASP A 36 25.02 4.75 14.13
N PRO A 37 25.77 5.73 13.58
CA PRO A 37 25.20 6.96 13.02
C PRO A 37 24.15 6.74 11.92
N VAL A 38 24.25 5.66 11.14
CA VAL A 38 23.29 5.34 10.07
C VAL A 38 21.95 4.91 10.65
N TRP A 39 21.97 4.04 11.68
CA TRP A 39 20.76 3.66 12.43
C TRP A 39 20.12 4.87 13.10
N ARG A 40 20.93 5.74 13.70
CA ARG A 40 20.43 6.97 14.32
C ARG A 40 19.71 7.88 13.33
N GLY A 41 20.34 8.16 12.20
CA GLY A 41 19.73 9.00 11.15
C GLY A 41 18.41 8.43 10.64
N ALA A 42 18.36 7.11 10.40
CA ALA A 42 17.13 6.45 9.97
C ALA A 42 16.02 6.46 11.04
N ALA A 43 16.37 6.27 12.32
CA ALA A 43 15.42 6.36 13.41
C ALA A 43 14.85 7.78 13.55
N ASP A 44 15.69 8.81 13.40
CA ASP A 44 15.26 10.21 13.44
C ASP A 44 14.37 10.57 12.24
N GLU A 45 14.68 10.07 11.04
CA GLU A 45 13.84 10.21 9.85
C GLU A 45 12.46 9.58 10.06
N LEU A 46 12.40 8.34 10.54
CA LEU A 46 11.14 7.63 10.76
C LEU A 46 10.29 8.28 11.87
N ARG A 47 10.92 8.76 12.95
CA ARG A 47 10.22 9.51 14.01
C ARG A 47 9.64 10.81 13.47
N SER A 48 10.43 11.56 12.68
CA SER A 48 9.97 12.81 12.06
C SER A 48 8.78 12.56 11.11
N LEU A 49 8.80 11.45 10.37
CA LEU A 49 7.69 11.04 9.52
C LEU A 49 6.45 10.67 10.35
N HIS A 50 6.63 9.89 11.43
CA HIS A 50 5.54 9.52 12.33
C HIS A 50 4.88 10.76 12.95
N GLU A 51 5.65 11.70 13.47
CA GLU A 51 5.14 12.97 14.00
C GLU A 51 4.39 13.80 12.93
N ALA A 52 4.90 13.83 11.70
CA ALA A 52 4.23 14.51 10.59
C ALA A 52 2.89 13.87 10.22
N LEU A 53 2.78 12.54 10.32
CA LEU A 53 1.56 11.79 10.07
C LEU A 53 0.56 11.88 11.22
N ASP A 54 1.02 11.91 12.47
CA ASP A 54 0.17 12.12 13.65
C ASP A 54 -0.52 13.50 13.63
N GLY A 55 0.17 14.51 13.11
CA GLY A 55 -0.43 15.82 12.86
C GLY A 55 -1.42 15.86 11.69
N TYR A 56 -1.45 14.81 10.86
CA TYR A 56 -2.31 14.75 9.69
C TYR A 56 -3.72 14.29 10.08
N THR A 57 -4.64 15.25 10.13
CA THR A 57 -6.07 14.91 10.26
C THR A 57 -6.57 14.39 8.92
N VAL A 58 -6.74 13.07 8.82
CA VAL A 58 -7.49 12.48 7.70
C VAL A 58 -8.94 12.96 7.82
N PRO A 59 -9.51 13.61 6.78
CA PRO A 59 -10.92 13.99 6.79
C PRO A 59 -11.77 12.75 7.12
N ALA A 60 -12.75 12.92 8.01
CA ALA A 60 -13.68 11.84 8.28
C ALA A 60 -14.27 11.35 6.95
N PRO A 61 -14.28 10.04 6.68
CA PRO A 61 -14.86 9.53 5.46
C PRO A 61 -16.32 9.96 5.38
N ALA A 62 -16.81 10.23 4.17
CA ALA A 62 -18.20 10.60 3.96
C ALA A 62 -19.14 9.59 4.66
N SER A 63 -20.19 10.09 5.31
CA SER A 63 -21.13 9.26 6.05
C SER A 63 -21.65 8.13 5.16
N GLY A 64 -21.52 6.89 5.63
CA GLY A 64 -21.93 5.70 4.87
C GLY A 64 -20.85 5.13 3.94
N LEU A 65 -19.62 5.68 3.88
CA LEU A 65 -18.51 5.03 3.18
C LEU A 65 -18.30 3.59 3.68
N ALA A 66 -18.23 3.37 5.00
CA ALA A 66 -18.09 2.01 5.53
C ALA A 66 -19.25 1.10 5.11
N ARG A 67 -20.49 1.60 5.11
CA ARG A 67 -21.65 0.84 4.63
C ARG A 67 -21.58 0.54 3.14
N ARG A 68 -21.07 1.47 2.32
CA ARG A 68 -20.90 1.31 0.87
C ARG A 68 -19.74 0.38 0.53
N VAL A 69 -18.60 0.51 1.21
CA VAL A 69 -17.50 -0.46 1.13
C VAL A 69 -18.01 -1.86 1.49
N LEU A 70 -18.78 -2.00 2.58
CA LEU A 70 -19.37 -3.29 2.97
C LEU A 70 -20.50 -3.77 2.04
N ALA A 71 -21.22 -2.87 1.37
CA ALA A 71 -22.26 -3.21 0.38
C ALA A 71 -21.67 -3.55 -0.99
N GLY A 72 -20.50 -3.00 -1.29
CA GLY A 72 -19.67 -3.28 -2.46
C GLY A 72 -18.80 -4.52 -2.33
N ILE A 73 -18.68 -5.07 -1.12
CA ILE A 73 -18.29 -6.47 -0.97
C ILE A 73 -19.40 -7.28 -1.63
N PRO A 74 -19.13 -7.89 -2.79
CA PRO A 74 -20.16 -8.47 -3.62
C PRO A 74 -20.92 -9.53 -2.82
N ALA A 75 -22.26 -9.51 -2.92
CA ALA A 75 -23.14 -10.43 -2.18
C ALA A 75 -22.91 -11.91 -2.55
N ARG A 76 -22.21 -12.16 -3.67
CA ARG A 76 -21.47 -13.41 -3.88
C ARG A 76 -19.98 -13.08 -3.79
N ASP A 77 -19.21 -13.95 -3.16
CA ASP A 77 -17.76 -13.89 -3.23
C ASP A 77 -17.33 -13.90 -4.71
N LEU A 78 -16.89 -12.75 -5.22
CA LEU A 78 -16.16 -12.72 -6.49
C LEU A 78 -14.87 -13.49 -6.26
N THR A 79 -14.53 -14.32 -7.23
CA THR A 79 -13.23 -14.99 -7.24
C THR A 79 -12.12 -13.94 -7.42
N GLU A 80 -10.90 -14.27 -6.97
CA GLU A 80 -9.73 -13.40 -7.14
C GLU A 80 -9.51 -12.98 -8.61
N SER A 81 -9.76 -13.89 -9.56
CA SER A 81 -9.69 -13.60 -11.00
C SER A 81 -10.76 -12.60 -11.47
N GLU A 82 -11.97 -12.65 -10.89
CA GLU A 82 -13.05 -11.71 -11.24
C GLU A 82 -12.79 -10.31 -10.65
N ILE A 83 -12.13 -10.24 -9.48
CA ILE A 83 -11.66 -8.99 -8.90
C ILE A 83 -10.54 -8.39 -9.76
N GLU A 84 -9.58 -9.20 -10.19
CA GLU A 84 -8.49 -8.78 -11.09
C GLU A 84 -9.02 -8.28 -12.44
N ASP A 85 -9.94 -9.02 -13.07
CA ASP A 85 -10.56 -8.60 -14.34
C ASP A 85 -11.39 -7.32 -14.18
N LEU A 86 -12.08 -7.11 -13.04
CA LEU A 86 -12.81 -5.88 -12.77
C LEU A 86 -11.87 -4.67 -12.57
N SER A 87 -10.75 -4.85 -11.85
CA SER A 87 -9.73 -3.82 -11.69
C SER A 87 -9.17 -3.42 -13.05
N ALA A 88 -8.71 -4.40 -13.84
CA ALA A 88 -8.14 -4.14 -15.17
C ALA A 88 -9.17 -3.57 -16.16
N TYR A 89 -10.47 -3.85 -15.99
CA TYR A 89 -11.52 -3.17 -16.76
C TYR A 89 -11.61 -1.69 -16.41
N LEU A 90 -11.58 -1.34 -15.13
CA LEU A 90 -11.68 0.05 -14.66
C LEU A 90 -10.46 0.88 -15.10
N ASP A 91 -9.28 0.27 -15.11
CA ASP A 91 -8.03 0.89 -15.58
C ASP A 91 -7.92 0.95 -17.12
N GLY A 92 -8.86 0.32 -17.86
CA GLY A 92 -8.84 0.25 -19.31
C GLY A 92 -7.78 -0.70 -19.88
N GLU A 93 -7.26 -1.62 -19.06
CA GLU A 93 -6.21 -2.58 -19.41
C GLU A 93 -6.76 -3.93 -19.92
N LEU A 94 -8.08 -4.13 -19.89
CA LEU A 94 -8.71 -5.37 -20.32
C LEU A 94 -8.80 -5.51 -21.86
N PRO A 95 -8.49 -6.68 -22.45
CA PRO A 95 -8.77 -6.93 -23.87
C PRO A 95 -10.26 -6.79 -24.19
N ALA A 96 -10.58 -6.31 -25.40
CA ALA A 96 -11.95 -5.98 -25.82
C ALA A 96 -12.98 -7.12 -25.57
N GLU A 97 -12.61 -8.36 -25.87
CA GLU A 97 -13.49 -9.53 -25.65
C GLU A 97 -13.85 -9.73 -24.16
N ARG A 98 -12.89 -9.51 -23.26
CA ARG A 98 -13.12 -9.59 -21.82
C ARG A 98 -13.88 -8.37 -21.31
N ALA A 99 -13.60 -7.19 -21.84
CA ALA A 99 -14.32 -5.97 -21.48
C ALA A 99 -15.81 -6.08 -21.82
N GLU A 100 -16.14 -6.62 -22.99
CA GLU A 100 -17.53 -6.92 -23.38
C GLU A 100 -18.21 -7.93 -22.45
N ALA A 101 -17.47 -8.91 -21.92
CA ALA A 101 -18.02 -9.86 -20.95
C ALA A 101 -18.40 -9.19 -19.63
N ILE A 102 -17.56 -8.28 -19.13
CA ILE A 102 -17.85 -7.47 -17.94
C ILE A 102 -19.01 -6.49 -18.22
N ASP A 103 -19.05 -5.85 -19.40
CA ASP A 103 -20.16 -5.00 -19.81
C ASP A 103 -21.50 -5.74 -19.83
N ARG A 104 -21.52 -6.97 -20.35
CA ARG A 104 -22.71 -7.84 -20.26
C ARG A 104 -23.08 -8.15 -18.82
N GLY A 105 -22.10 -8.35 -17.94
CA GLY A 105 -22.31 -8.48 -16.50
C GLY A 105 -23.01 -7.27 -15.89
N PHE A 106 -22.55 -6.05 -16.20
CA PHE A 106 -23.21 -4.81 -15.77
C PHE A 106 -24.66 -4.69 -16.25
N GLN A 107 -24.95 -5.10 -17.48
CA GLN A 107 -26.32 -5.02 -18.01
C GLN A 107 -27.25 -6.07 -17.38
N ALA A 108 -26.73 -7.27 -17.13
CA ALA A 108 -27.52 -8.39 -16.62
C ALA A 108 -27.80 -8.30 -15.11
N ASP A 109 -26.87 -7.74 -14.34
CA ASP A 109 -26.94 -7.76 -12.88
C ASP A 109 -26.89 -6.34 -12.28
N PRO A 110 -27.96 -5.89 -11.60
CA PRO A 110 -27.95 -4.63 -10.84
C PRO A 110 -26.82 -4.52 -9.81
N ALA A 111 -26.35 -5.64 -9.24
CA ALA A 111 -25.25 -5.63 -8.26
C ALA A 111 -23.94 -5.16 -8.89
N TRP A 112 -23.62 -5.64 -10.10
CA TRP A 112 -22.42 -5.21 -10.83
C TRP A 112 -22.42 -3.70 -11.11
N ARG A 113 -23.58 -3.10 -11.40
CA ARG A 113 -23.70 -1.64 -11.61
C ARG A 113 -23.46 -0.84 -10.34
N GLU A 114 -23.90 -1.35 -9.20
CA GLU A 114 -23.64 -0.69 -7.92
C GLU A 114 -22.16 -0.77 -7.57
N THR A 115 -21.55 -1.96 -7.68
CA THR A 115 -20.11 -2.14 -7.47
C THR A 115 -19.27 -1.21 -8.35
N ARG A 116 -19.60 -1.08 -9.64
CA ARG A 116 -18.91 -0.13 -10.54
C ARG A 116 -18.99 1.31 -10.04
N ARG A 117 -20.18 1.77 -9.63
CA ARG A 117 -20.36 3.14 -9.11
C ARG A 117 -19.51 3.39 -7.86
N GLU A 118 -19.36 2.37 -7.03
CA GLU A 118 -18.56 2.46 -5.81
C GLU A 118 -17.07 2.53 -6.13
N PHE A 119 -16.56 1.71 -7.06
CA PHE A 119 -15.19 1.83 -7.55
C PHE A 119 -14.91 3.22 -8.17
N GLU A 120 -15.81 3.73 -9.01
CA GLU A 120 -15.72 5.08 -9.59
C GLU A 120 -15.79 6.19 -8.53
N GLU A 121 -16.44 5.95 -7.37
CA GLU A 121 -16.43 6.89 -6.25
C GLU A 121 -15.13 6.84 -5.46
N VAL A 122 -14.60 5.65 -5.19
CA VAL A 122 -13.31 5.46 -4.53
C VAL A 122 -12.19 6.09 -5.35
N ASP A 123 -12.15 5.84 -6.66
CA ASP A 123 -11.16 6.41 -7.57
C ASP A 123 -11.17 7.95 -7.53
N ARG A 124 -12.37 8.55 -7.61
CA ARG A 124 -12.54 10.00 -7.47
C ARG A 124 -12.09 10.54 -6.11
N LEU A 125 -12.30 9.79 -5.02
CA LEU A 125 -11.84 10.18 -3.69
C LEU A 125 -10.32 10.12 -3.59
N LEU A 126 -9.69 9.11 -4.22
CA LEU A 126 -8.24 8.98 -4.29
C LEU A 126 -7.62 10.06 -5.17
N ASP A 127 -8.26 10.45 -6.27
CA ASP A 127 -7.84 11.59 -7.09
C ASP A 127 -7.85 12.93 -6.32
N CYS A 128 -8.80 13.09 -5.39
CA CYS A 128 -8.85 14.25 -4.49
C CYS A 128 -7.76 14.20 -3.40
N TYR A 129 -7.13 13.04 -3.18
CA TYR A 129 -6.10 12.88 -2.18
C TYR A 129 -4.76 13.38 -2.72
N THR A 130 -4.35 14.57 -2.29
CA THR A 130 -2.99 15.04 -2.53
C THR A 130 -2.06 14.38 -1.53
N VAL A 131 -1.33 13.36 -1.98
CA VAL A 131 -0.25 12.75 -1.17
C VAL A 131 0.72 13.87 -0.80
N PRO A 132 1.05 14.06 0.50
CA PRO A 132 2.10 15.00 0.89
C PRO A 132 3.37 14.73 0.09
N PRO A 133 4.13 15.77 -0.31
CA PRO A 133 5.38 15.56 -1.01
C PRO A 133 6.28 14.67 -0.16
N THR A 134 6.48 13.43 -0.62
CA THR A 134 7.44 12.52 0.00
C THR A 134 8.85 12.96 -0.40
N SER A 135 9.83 12.76 0.48
CA SER A 135 11.21 13.09 0.11
C SER A 135 11.62 12.26 -1.11
N ALA A 136 12.27 12.90 -2.08
CA ALA A 136 12.73 12.22 -3.30
C ALA A 136 13.62 11.00 -2.98
N GLU A 137 14.27 11.03 -1.82
CA GLU A 137 15.07 9.94 -1.28
C GLU A 137 14.22 8.73 -0.86
N LEU A 138 13.09 8.93 -0.19
CA LEU A 138 12.18 7.85 0.17
C LEU A 138 11.59 7.17 -1.07
N THR A 139 11.14 7.95 -2.05
CA THR A 139 10.65 7.42 -3.34
C THR A 139 11.76 6.61 -4.04
N GLY A 140 13.00 7.10 -4.02
CA GLY A 140 14.16 6.40 -4.59
C GLY A 140 14.46 5.08 -3.89
N ARG A 141 14.33 5.03 -2.56
CA ARG A 141 14.54 3.83 -1.74
C ARG A 141 13.47 2.78 -2.00
N ILE A 142 12.19 3.17 -2.05
CA ILE A 142 11.06 2.27 -2.36
C ILE A 142 11.22 1.68 -3.77
N LYS A 143 11.45 2.52 -4.79
CA LYS A 143 11.65 2.04 -6.17
C LYS A 143 12.81 1.03 -6.28
N SER A 144 13.92 1.31 -5.58
CA SER A 144 15.09 0.42 -5.58
C SER A 144 14.79 -0.93 -4.93
N ALA A 145 14.05 -0.93 -3.82
CA ALA A 145 13.64 -2.16 -3.12
C ALA A 145 12.72 -3.03 -3.99
N VAL A 146 11.71 -2.43 -4.64
CA VAL A 146 10.78 -3.13 -5.54
C VAL A 146 11.53 -3.76 -6.73
N GLN A 147 12.44 -3.02 -7.35
CA GLN A 147 13.25 -3.54 -8.47
C GLN A 147 14.17 -4.70 -8.03
N LYS A 148 14.77 -4.60 -6.84
CA LYS A 148 15.60 -5.68 -6.26
C LYS A 148 14.76 -6.94 -6.03
N HIS A 149 13.53 -6.80 -5.55
CA HIS A 149 12.61 -7.92 -5.33
C HIS A 149 12.16 -8.57 -6.64
N ALA A 150 11.79 -7.77 -7.65
CA ALA A 150 11.42 -8.26 -8.98
C ALA A 150 12.55 -9.11 -9.60
N ARG A 151 13.80 -8.64 -9.52
CA ARG A 151 14.98 -9.38 -10.00
C ARG A 151 15.22 -10.68 -9.26
N ARG A 152 15.07 -10.70 -7.92
CA ARG A 152 15.21 -11.93 -7.12
C ARG A 152 14.16 -12.98 -7.50
N ARG A 153 12.89 -12.59 -7.67
CA ARG A 153 11.85 -13.52 -8.12
C ARG A 153 12.12 -14.07 -9.52
N GLN A 154 12.65 -13.25 -10.42
CA GLN A 154 12.96 -13.70 -11.78
C GLN A 154 14.13 -14.70 -11.80
N ALA A 155 15.17 -14.46 -10.98
CA ALA A 155 16.28 -15.39 -10.82
C ALA A 155 15.85 -16.76 -10.25
N LEU A 156 14.93 -16.77 -9.28
CA LEU A 156 14.39 -18.00 -8.68
C LEU A 156 13.47 -18.80 -9.62
N ARG A 157 12.87 -18.16 -10.63
CA ARG A 157 12.05 -18.83 -11.66
C ARG A 157 12.86 -19.36 -12.84
N SER A 158 14.15 -19.04 -12.91
CA SER A 158 15.04 -19.40 -14.01
C SER A 158 15.93 -20.62 -13.70
N VAL A 159 15.69 -21.27 -12.55
CA VAL A 159 16.36 -22.48 -12.05
C VAL A 159 15.34 -23.61 -12.02
#